data_AF-A0A938ILN0-F1
#
_entry.id   AF-A0A938ILN0-F1
#
_cell.length_a   1.000
_cell.length_b   1.000
_cell.length_c   1.000
_cell.angle_alpha   90.00
_cell.angle_beta   90.00
_cell.angle_gamma   90.00
#
_symmetry.space_group_name_H-M   'P 1'
#
loop_
_entity.id
_entity.type
_entity.pdbx_description
1 polymer ?
#
loop_
_entity_poly.entity_id
_entity_poly.type
_entity_poly.pdbx_seq_one_letter_code
_entity_poly.pdbx_strand_id
1 'polypeptide(L)'
;MRTDRRSPAIRVMAAGLLGVCLSLGCGKGDAPSLNISTASTDGSGAPGTGSGSSESRLIGTWNGSFVMHADAATAEFDSATLTACKSMKIRIQFREGHAMAMTASMVLPEIGEKTNASEGRWEVLGADGDTITVRSTEDGADPEEIVMHFRGTDLFEMTPPNQLKALGTMRFTRE
;
A
#
# COMPACT_ATOMS: atom_id res chain seq x y z
N MET A 1 24.09 30.94 -32.61
CA MET A 1 22.77 30.45 -32.16
C MET A 1 22.75 28.93 -32.24
N ARG A 2 22.97 28.24 -31.12
CA ARG A 2 22.71 26.80 -30.98
C ARG A 2 21.71 26.66 -29.83
N THR A 3 20.49 26.29 -30.17
CA THR A 3 19.40 26.16 -29.21
C THR A 3 19.54 24.82 -28.50
N ASP A 4 19.84 24.92 -27.22
CA ASP A 4 19.96 23.86 -26.23
C ASP A 4 18.60 23.13 -26.10
N ARG A 5 18.50 21.87 -26.54
CA ARG A 5 17.37 21.00 -26.26
C ARG A 5 17.56 20.42 -24.86
N ARG A 6 17.18 21.19 -23.84
CA ARG A 6 17.04 20.66 -22.48
C ARG A 6 15.85 19.71 -22.43
N SER A 7 16.16 18.43 -22.21
CA SER A 7 15.20 17.40 -21.82
C SER A 7 14.35 17.90 -20.63
N PRO A 8 13.01 17.77 -20.68
CA PRO A 8 12.20 18.02 -19.50
C PRO A 8 12.51 16.92 -18.47
N ALA A 9 12.88 17.40 -17.29
CA ALA A 9 13.20 16.65 -16.10
C ALA A 9 12.14 15.59 -15.78
N ILE A 10 12.60 14.34 -15.65
CA ILE A 10 11.88 13.26 -14.98
C ILE A 10 11.88 13.60 -13.48
N ARG A 11 10.87 14.36 -13.04
CA ARG A 11 10.46 14.42 -11.63
C ARG A 11 9.47 13.28 -11.41
N VAL A 12 9.98 12.12 -11.00
CA VAL A 12 9.12 11.07 -10.45
C VAL A 12 9.24 11.18 -8.93
N MET A 13 8.13 11.59 -8.34
CA MET A 13 7.95 11.73 -6.90
C MET A 13 8.14 10.37 -6.23
N ALA A 14 8.84 10.40 -5.09
CA ALA A 14 8.75 9.35 -4.10
C ALA A 14 7.29 9.31 -3.63
N ALA A 15 6.51 8.39 -4.16
CA ALA A 15 5.21 8.07 -3.63
C ALA A 15 5.26 6.58 -3.32
N GLY A 16 5.08 6.29 -2.03
CA GLY A 16 4.86 4.97 -1.46
C GLY A 16 3.93 4.10 -2.24
N LEU A 17 3.99 2.78 -2.03
CA LEU A 17 3.16 1.66 -2.53
C LEU A 17 2.32 1.89 -3.81
N LEU A 18 1.51 2.95 -3.82
CA LEU A 18 0.72 3.57 -4.88
C LEU A 18 1.48 4.35 -5.98
N GLY A 19 2.56 5.06 -5.69
CA GLY A 19 3.27 5.89 -6.67
C GLY A 19 3.88 5.09 -7.81
N VAL A 20 4.32 3.87 -7.50
CA VAL A 20 4.87 2.94 -8.49
C VAL A 20 3.75 2.36 -9.36
N CYS A 21 2.59 2.05 -8.78
CA CYS A 21 1.42 1.56 -9.51
C CYS A 21 0.76 2.64 -10.40
N LEU A 22 0.82 3.92 -9.99
CA LEU A 22 0.26 5.04 -10.75
C LEU A 22 1.08 5.41 -12.01
N SER A 23 2.36 5.00 -12.08
CA SER A 23 3.22 5.34 -13.21
C SER A 23 3.10 4.43 -14.44
N LEU A 24 2.37 3.31 -14.32
CA LEU A 24 2.15 2.35 -15.41
C LEU A 24 0.85 2.57 -16.19
N GLY A 25 0.02 3.54 -15.79
CA GLY A 25 -1.22 3.92 -16.50
C GLY A 25 -1.09 5.26 -17.22
N CYS A 26 -0.90 5.24 -18.54
CA CYS A 26 -1.10 6.43 -19.37
C CYS A 26 -2.56 6.89 -19.35
N GLY A 27 -2.81 8.19 -19.07
CA GLY A 27 -3.96 8.91 -19.64
C GLY A 27 -4.86 9.68 -18.66
N LYS A 28 -4.76 11.01 -18.74
CA LYS A 28 -5.75 12.07 -18.38
C LYS A 28 -7.14 11.60 -17.90
N GLY A 29 -7.54 12.08 -16.72
CA GLY A 29 -8.94 12.19 -16.30
C GLY A 29 -9.06 13.08 -15.06
N ASP A 30 -9.90 14.11 -15.16
CA ASP A 30 -10.12 15.18 -14.18
C ASP A 30 -10.53 14.70 -12.77
N ALA A 31 -10.08 15.44 -11.76
CA ALA A 31 -10.46 15.27 -10.36
C ALA A 31 -11.85 15.87 -10.08
N PRO A 32 -12.73 15.18 -9.32
CA PRO A 32 -13.78 15.84 -8.57
C PRO A 32 -13.34 16.05 -7.12
N SER A 33 -13.41 17.30 -6.68
CA SER A 33 -13.29 17.72 -5.29
C SER A 33 -14.47 17.21 -4.46
N LEU A 34 -14.18 16.64 -3.29
CA LEU A 34 -15.18 16.34 -2.27
C LEU A 34 -14.82 17.04 -0.96
N ASN A 35 -15.65 18.02 -0.64
CA ASN A 35 -15.83 18.64 0.66
C ASN A 35 -16.84 17.76 1.43
N ILE A 36 -16.64 17.50 2.73
CA ILE A 36 -17.70 17.51 3.77
C ILE A 36 -17.16 17.05 5.15
N SER A 37 -17.32 17.99 6.08
CA SER A 37 -17.67 17.96 7.51
C SER A 37 -17.25 16.83 8.46
N THR A 38 -16.60 17.31 9.53
CA THR A 38 -16.52 16.77 10.88
C THR A 38 -17.87 16.48 11.53
N ALA A 39 -17.98 15.32 12.17
CA ALA A 39 -18.94 15.07 13.24
C ALA A 39 -18.27 14.20 14.31
N SER A 40 -18.18 14.76 15.52
CA SER A 40 -17.81 14.04 16.75
C SER A 40 -19.02 13.26 17.25
N THR A 41 -18.82 12.04 17.76
CA THR A 41 -19.74 11.47 18.75
C THR A 41 -18.97 10.54 19.70
N ASP A 42 -19.06 10.88 20.98
CA ASP A 42 -18.62 10.07 22.12
C ASP A 42 -19.35 8.72 22.19
N GLY A 43 -18.66 7.70 22.68
CA GLY A 43 -19.24 6.38 22.93
C GLY A 43 -18.34 5.51 23.80
N SER A 44 -18.44 5.73 25.12
CA SER A 44 -17.80 4.93 26.17
C SER A 44 -18.35 3.51 26.23
N GLY A 45 -17.49 2.49 26.39
CA GLY A 45 -17.91 1.08 26.53
C GLY A 45 -16.80 0.09 26.87
N ALA A 46 -16.43 0.05 28.15
CA ALA A 46 -15.89 -1.03 29.00
C ALA A 46 -14.80 -2.05 28.52
N PRO A 47 -13.90 -2.50 29.42
CA PRO A 47 -12.70 -3.27 29.09
C PRO A 47 -12.94 -4.78 29.09
N GLY A 48 -12.54 -5.45 28.00
CA GLY A 48 -12.57 -6.90 27.82
C GLY A 48 -11.18 -7.49 27.62
N THR A 49 -10.60 -7.91 28.73
CA THR A 49 -9.52 -8.89 28.96
C THR A 49 -8.95 -9.68 27.77
N GLY A 50 -7.65 -9.50 27.52
CA GLY A 50 -6.75 -10.59 27.15
C GLY A 50 -6.60 -10.92 25.67
N SER A 51 -6.12 -9.96 24.87
CA SER A 51 -5.54 -10.22 23.55
C SER A 51 -4.41 -9.21 23.40
N GLY A 52 -3.25 -9.59 22.85
CA GLY A 52 -2.21 -8.60 22.54
C GLY A 52 -2.85 -7.42 21.81
N SER A 53 -2.50 -6.18 22.18
CA SER A 53 -3.10 -5.00 21.54
C SER A 53 -2.99 -5.16 20.02
N SER A 54 -3.99 -4.72 19.26
CA SER A 54 -3.98 -4.80 17.79
C SER A 54 -2.67 -4.24 17.19
N GLU A 55 -2.07 -3.27 17.88
CA GLU A 55 -0.72 -2.77 17.64
C GLU A 55 0.38 -3.83 17.79
N SER A 56 0.40 -4.58 18.91
CA SER A 56 1.35 -5.68 19.11
C SER A 56 1.27 -6.76 18.05
N ARG A 57 0.08 -6.99 17.45
CA ARG A 57 -0.09 -7.90 16.32
C ARG A 57 0.59 -7.36 15.06
N LEU A 58 0.58 -6.05 14.84
CA LEU A 58 1.20 -5.42 13.67
C LEU A 58 2.70 -5.27 13.80
N ILE A 59 3.20 -4.95 14.99
CA ILE A 59 4.63 -4.71 15.23
C ILE A 59 5.45 -5.91 14.75
N GLY A 60 6.50 -5.62 13.99
CA GLY A 60 7.37 -6.62 13.36
C GLY A 60 7.62 -6.35 11.89
N THR A 61 8.28 -7.32 11.25
CA THR A 61 8.60 -7.27 9.82
C THR A 61 7.67 -8.20 9.04
N TRP A 62 7.19 -7.71 7.91
CA TRP A 62 6.24 -8.38 7.04
C TRP A 62 6.73 -8.37 5.60
N ASN A 63 6.69 -9.53 4.96
CA ASN A 63 7.02 -9.71 3.56
C ASN A 63 5.74 -9.88 2.74
N GLY A 64 5.44 -8.89 1.92
CA GLY A 64 4.32 -8.80 1.01
C GLY A 64 4.62 -9.34 -0.39
N SER A 65 3.61 -9.95 -1.00
CA SER A 65 3.59 -10.31 -2.41
C SER A 65 2.19 -10.17 -2.99
N PHE A 66 2.10 -9.95 -4.29
CA PHE A 66 0.83 -9.94 -5.00
C PHE A 66 0.39 -11.36 -5.35
N VAL A 67 -0.83 -11.72 -4.98
CA VAL A 67 -1.46 -12.99 -5.37
C VAL A 67 -2.56 -12.67 -6.38
N MET A 68 -2.34 -13.05 -7.64
CA MET A 68 -3.37 -12.89 -8.66
C MET A 68 -4.53 -13.88 -8.43
N HIS A 69 -5.76 -13.44 -8.68
CA HIS A 69 -6.91 -14.34 -8.71
C HIS A 69 -6.89 -15.19 -9.98
N ALA A 70 -7.32 -16.44 -9.87
CA ALA A 70 -7.30 -17.39 -11.00
C ALA A 70 -8.30 -16.99 -12.11
N ASP A 71 -9.36 -16.30 -11.72
CA ASP A 71 -10.44 -15.77 -12.56
C ASP A 71 -10.26 -14.28 -12.90
N ALA A 72 -9.13 -13.68 -12.53
CA ALA A 72 -8.84 -12.29 -12.85
C ALA A 72 -8.94 -12.06 -14.38
N ALA A 73 -9.69 -11.03 -14.76
CA ALA A 73 -9.83 -10.59 -16.15
C ALA A 73 -8.52 -9.94 -16.64
N THR A 74 -7.52 -10.77 -16.90
CA THR A 74 -6.18 -10.34 -17.33
C THR A 74 -6.17 -9.68 -18.71
N ALA A 75 -7.24 -9.82 -19.49
CA ALA A 75 -7.38 -9.22 -20.81
C ALA A 75 -7.41 -7.67 -20.78
N GLU A 76 -7.73 -7.08 -19.63
CA GLU A 76 -7.76 -5.62 -19.46
C GLU A 76 -6.37 -5.02 -19.16
N PHE A 77 -5.37 -5.88 -18.92
CA PHE A 77 -4.04 -5.46 -18.50
C PHE A 77 -2.99 -5.94 -19.50
N ASP A 78 -2.02 -5.08 -19.81
CA ASP A 78 -0.92 -5.48 -20.66
C ASP A 78 0.03 -6.46 -19.96
N SER A 79 0.85 -7.14 -20.76
CA SER A 79 1.80 -8.14 -20.26
C SER A 79 2.85 -7.53 -19.33
N ALA A 80 3.18 -6.24 -19.50
CA ALA A 80 4.14 -5.54 -18.66
C ALA A 80 3.58 -5.34 -17.25
N THR A 81 2.31 -4.93 -17.14
CA THR A 81 1.58 -4.77 -15.88
C THR A 81 1.45 -6.09 -15.16
N LEU A 82 1.05 -7.16 -15.87
CA LEU A 82 0.96 -8.49 -15.27
C LEU A 82 2.33 -9.01 -14.78
N THR A 83 3.41 -8.69 -15.49
CA THR A 83 4.78 -9.03 -15.08
C THR A 83 5.21 -8.26 -13.84
N ALA A 84 4.91 -6.96 -13.79
CA ALA A 84 5.18 -6.11 -12.63
C ALA A 84 4.42 -6.62 -11.39
N CYS A 85 3.14 -6.93 -11.51
CA CYS A 85 2.34 -7.47 -10.42
C CYS A 85 2.91 -8.80 -9.89
N LYS A 86 3.21 -9.76 -10.77
CA LYS A 86 3.73 -11.08 -10.38
C LYS A 86 5.10 -11.01 -9.70
N SER A 87 5.91 -10.01 -10.04
CA SER A 87 7.25 -9.83 -9.48
C SER A 87 7.26 -8.95 -8.23
N MET A 88 6.13 -8.35 -7.85
CA MET A 88 6.08 -7.41 -6.75
C MET A 88 6.42 -8.08 -5.42
N LYS A 89 7.41 -7.50 -4.73
CA LYS A 89 7.83 -7.84 -3.37
C LYS A 89 7.80 -6.58 -2.52
N ILE A 90 7.27 -6.71 -1.31
CA ILE A 90 7.17 -5.60 -0.37
C ILE A 90 7.72 -6.09 0.96
N ARG A 91 8.48 -5.26 1.65
CA ARG A 91 8.88 -5.47 3.03
C ARG A 91 8.38 -4.28 3.82
N ILE A 92 7.57 -4.50 4.85
CA ILE A 92 7.09 -3.45 5.74
C ILE A 92 7.55 -3.79 7.15
N GLN A 93 8.12 -2.83 7.85
CA GLN A 93 8.45 -2.94 9.26
C GLN A 93 7.58 -1.96 10.05
N PHE A 94 6.66 -2.47 10.86
CA PHE A 94 5.94 -1.69 11.85
C PHE A 94 6.74 -1.71 13.16
N ARG A 95 7.15 -0.53 13.64
CA ARG A 95 7.97 -0.37 14.85
C ARG A 95 7.11 0.12 16.01
N GLU A 96 7.59 -0.12 17.22
CA GLU A 96 7.06 0.56 18.41
C GLU A 96 7.14 2.08 18.24
N GLY A 97 6.19 2.80 18.84
CA GLY A 97 6.11 4.26 18.69
C GLY A 97 5.62 4.74 17.33
N HIS A 98 4.80 3.92 16.64
CA HIS A 98 4.05 4.33 15.43
C HIS A 98 4.90 4.70 14.22
N ALA A 99 6.18 4.29 14.18
CA ALA A 99 7.04 4.45 13.02
C ALA A 99 6.96 3.23 12.10
N MET A 100 7.10 3.44 10.80
CA MET A 100 7.22 2.37 9.81
C MET A 100 8.32 2.64 8.79
N ALA A 101 8.87 1.55 8.24
CA ALA A 101 9.76 1.58 7.08
C ALA A 101 9.29 0.57 6.06
N MET A 102 9.35 0.94 4.79
CA MET A 102 8.89 0.10 3.69
C MET A 102 9.91 0.05 2.57
N THR A 103 10.08 -1.12 1.98
CA THR A 103 10.79 -1.33 0.72
C THR A 103 9.89 -2.10 -0.22
N ALA A 104 9.71 -1.62 -1.45
CA ALA A 104 8.99 -2.33 -2.50
C ALA A 104 9.89 -2.51 -3.72
N SER A 105 9.91 -3.72 -4.28
CA SER A 105 10.56 -4.00 -5.56
C SER A 105 9.62 -4.70 -6.53
N MET A 106 9.85 -4.47 -7.83
CA MET A 106 9.14 -5.12 -8.92
C MET A 106 10.02 -5.13 -10.17
N VAL A 107 9.77 -6.08 -11.07
CA VAL A 107 10.45 -6.19 -12.37
C VAL A 107 9.58 -5.56 -13.45
N LEU A 108 10.14 -4.56 -14.13
CA LEU A 108 9.56 -3.93 -15.30
C LEU A 108 10.29 -4.44 -16.56
N PRO A 109 9.60 -4.96 -17.59
CA PRO A 109 10.25 -5.60 -18.74
C PRO A 109 11.33 -4.77 -19.44
N GLU A 110 11.18 -3.44 -19.47
CA GLU A 110 12.09 -2.55 -20.18
C GLU A 110 13.22 -1.96 -19.31
N ILE A 111 13.01 -1.91 -17.99
CA ILE A 111 13.88 -1.18 -17.05
C ILE A 111 14.59 -2.16 -16.09
N GLY A 112 14.11 -3.39 -15.97
CA GLY A 112 14.60 -4.37 -15.01
C GLY A 112 13.97 -4.18 -13.63
N GLU A 113 14.68 -4.59 -12.58
CA GLU A 113 14.20 -4.44 -11.21
C GLU A 113 14.22 -2.96 -10.79
N LYS A 114 13.08 -2.48 -10.29
CA LYS A 114 12.94 -1.18 -9.67
C LYS A 114 12.62 -1.37 -8.20
N THR A 115 13.41 -0.73 -7.34
CA THR A 115 13.22 -0.74 -5.89
C THR A 115 12.99 0.67 -5.39
N ASN A 116 12.02 0.84 -4.49
CA ASN A 116 11.74 2.09 -3.81
C ASN A 116 11.69 1.81 -2.30
N ALA A 117 12.16 2.75 -1.50
CA ALA A 117 12.07 2.70 -0.06
C ALA A 117 11.46 3.99 0.47
N SER A 118 10.70 3.88 1.55
CA SER A 118 10.07 4.99 2.23
C SER A 118 10.02 4.77 3.74
N GLU A 119 9.98 5.87 4.47
CA GLU A 119 9.71 5.89 5.90
C GLU A 119 8.39 6.62 6.13
N GLY A 120 7.79 6.40 7.30
CA GLY A 120 6.54 7.04 7.65
C GLY A 120 6.05 6.67 9.03
N ARG A 121 4.77 6.94 9.25
CA ARG A 121 4.05 6.63 10.49
C ARG A 121 2.80 5.81 10.23
N TRP A 122 2.36 5.10 11.25
CA TRP A 122 1.14 4.31 11.22
C TRP A 122 0.38 4.45 12.54
N GLU A 123 -0.95 4.39 12.49
CA GLU A 123 -1.80 4.39 13.68
C GLU A 123 -3.00 3.44 13.49
N VAL A 124 -3.40 2.73 14.55
CA VAL A 124 -4.61 1.90 14.50
C VAL A 124 -5.83 2.79 14.66
N LEU A 125 -6.71 2.80 13.67
CA LEU A 125 -7.99 3.50 13.71
C LEU A 125 -9.09 2.65 14.35
N GLY A 126 -8.99 1.33 14.20
CA GLY A 126 -9.95 0.39 14.76
C GLY A 126 -9.52 -1.05 14.56
N ALA A 127 -10.05 -1.93 15.39
CA ALA A 127 -9.87 -3.37 15.26
C ALA A 127 -11.16 -4.10 15.61
N ASP A 128 -11.54 -5.05 14.77
CA ASP A 128 -12.71 -5.91 14.94
C ASP A 128 -12.36 -7.34 14.53
N GLY A 129 -12.27 -8.23 15.53
CA GLY A 129 -11.84 -9.62 15.35
C GLY A 129 -10.49 -9.73 14.64
N ASP A 130 -10.52 -10.26 13.42
CA ASP A 130 -9.34 -10.44 12.56
C ASP A 130 -9.08 -9.27 11.61
N THR A 131 -9.86 -8.19 11.69
CA THR A 131 -9.68 -7.01 10.85
C THR A 131 -9.07 -5.88 11.66
N ILE A 132 -8.01 -5.26 11.13
CA ILE A 132 -7.42 -4.03 11.67
C ILE A 132 -7.45 -2.97 10.58
N THR A 133 -7.94 -1.78 10.93
CA THR A 133 -7.86 -0.59 10.09
C THR A 133 -6.74 0.29 10.60
N VAL A 134 -5.78 0.61 9.73
CA VAL A 134 -4.60 1.42 10.05
C VAL A 134 -4.61 2.66 9.16
N ARG A 135 -4.31 3.83 9.71
CA ARG A 135 -3.88 4.97 8.91
C ARG A 135 -2.37 4.91 8.74
N SER A 136 -1.93 4.94 7.50
CA SER A 136 -0.53 4.95 7.09
C SER A 136 -0.20 6.30 6.49
N THR A 137 0.90 6.92 6.91
CA THR A 137 1.36 8.21 6.38
C THR A 137 2.83 8.07 6.01
N GLU A 138 3.13 7.99 4.73
CA GLU A 138 4.51 8.01 4.23
C GLU A 138 5.04 9.43 4.11
N ASP A 139 6.35 9.61 4.25
CA ASP A 139 6.98 10.91 4.17
C ASP A 139 6.76 11.56 2.79
N GLY A 140 6.01 12.67 2.78
CA GLY A 140 5.68 13.41 1.56
C GLY A 140 4.46 12.88 0.79
N ALA A 141 3.72 11.92 1.35
CA ALA A 141 2.46 11.43 0.82
C ALA A 141 1.27 11.83 1.70
N ASP A 142 0.08 11.80 1.13
CA ASP A 142 -1.16 11.95 1.90
C ASP A 142 -1.39 10.70 2.76
N PRO A 143 -2.02 10.82 3.94
CA PRO A 143 -2.39 9.67 4.75
C PRO A 143 -3.41 8.77 4.05
N GLU A 144 -3.28 7.46 4.27
CA GLU A 144 -4.13 6.44 3.66
C GLU A 144 -4.68 5.48 4.70
N GLU A 145 -5.93 5.07 4.55
CA GLU A 145 -6.55 4.07 5.42
C GLU A 145 -6.45 2.69 4.77
N ILE A 146 -5.81 1.77 5.48
CA ILE A 146 -5.52 0.42 5.03
C ILE A 146 -6.30 -0.55 5.93
N VAL A 147 -7.14 -1.36 5.29
CA VAL A 147 -7.85 -2.44 5.97
C VAL A 147 -7.06 -3.73 5.78
N MET A 148 -6.67 -4.34 6.90
CA MET A 148 -5.87 -5.56 6.96
C MET A 148 -6.72 -6.69 7.54
N HIS A 149 -6.83 -7.79 6.80
CA HIS A 149 -7.54 -8.99 7.22
C HIS A 149 -6.53 -10.07 7.61
N PHE A 150 -6.40 -10.32 8.90
CA PHE A 150 -5.48 -11.32 9.39
C PHE A 150 -6.04 -12.74 9.25
N ARG A 151 -5.10 -13.68 9.11
CA ARG A 151 -5.35 -15.12 9.09
C ARG A 151 -4.38 -15.76 10.10
N GLY A 152 -4.71 -15.65 11.39
CA GLY A 152 -3.81 -16.01 12.48
C GLY A 152 -2.79 -14.90 12.79
N THR A 153 -1.62 -15.26 13.31
CA THR A 153 -0.60 -14.33 13.86
C THR A 153 0.40 -13.80 12.83
N ASP A 154 0.62 -14.59 11.77
CA ASP A 154 1.78 -14.42 10.88
C ASP A 154 1.38 -14.23 9.42
N LEU A 155 0.10 -13.93 9.18
CA LEU A 155 -0.45 -13.71 7.86
C LEU A 155 -1.53 -12.65 7.94
N PHE A 156 -1.45 -11.65 7.06
CA PHE A 156 -2.59 -10.81 6.75
C PHE A 156 -2.68 -10.54 5.25
N GLU A 157 -3.87 -10.16 4.82
CA GLU A 157 -4.21 -9.83 3.46
C GLU A 157 -4.79 -8.43 3.41
N MET A 158 -4.50 -7.68 2.35
CA MET A 158 -5.13 -6.40 2.07
C MET A 158 -5.53 -6.31 0.61
N THR A 159 -6.58 -5.54 0.34
CA THR A 159 -6.98 -5.24 -1.02
C THR A 159 -5.97 -4.24 -1.60
N PRO A 160 -5.31 -4.54 -2.73
CA PRO A 160 -4.44 -3.56 -3.37
C PRO A 160 -5.28 -2.36 -3.82
N PRO A 161 -4.71 -1.15 -3.82
CA PRO A 161 -5.46 0.02 -4.23
C PRO A 161 -5.70 0.04 -5.76
N ASN A 162 -6.55 0.98 -6.18
CA ASN A 162 -6.84 1.28 -7.59
C ASN A 162 -7.37 0.06 -8.40
N GLN A 163 -7.02 0.00 -9.68
CA GLN A 163 -7.50 -1.03 -10.62
C GLN A 163 -6.91 -2.42 -10.32
N LEU A 164 -5.85 -2.50 -9.53
CA LEU A 164 -5.23 -3.78 -9.16
C LEU A 164 -6.12 -4.64 -8.25
N LYS A 165 -7.14 -4.06 -7.60
CA LYS A 165 -8.11 -4.81 -6.78
C LYS A 165 -8.88 -5.88 -7.56
N ALA A 166 -9.05 -5.69 -8.87
CA ALA A 166 -9.69 -6.67 -9.73
C ALA A 166 -8.74 -7.82 -10.14
N LEU A 167 -7.43 -7.62 -9.98
CA LEU A 167 -6.41 -8.60 -10.36
C LEU A 167 -6.04 -9.55 -9.24
N GLY A 168 -6.17 -9.13 -7.98
CA GLY A 168 -5.63 -9.93 -6.89
C GLY A 168 -5.69 -9.30 -5.52
N THR A 169 -4.94 -9.92 -4.62
CA THR A 169 -4.84 -9.55 -3.21
C THR A 169 -3.38 -9.42 -2.82
N MET A 170 -3.06 -8.46 -1.95
CA MET A 170 -1.75 -8.38 -1.34
C MET A 170 -1.71 -9.29 -0.13
N ARG A 171 -0.74 -10.21 -0.12
CA ARG A 171 -0.55 -11.15 0.98
C ARG A 171 0.77 -10.87 1.68
N PHE A 172 0.72 -10.71 3.00
CA PHE A 172 1.87 -10.42 3.84
C PHE A 172 2.09 -11.52 4.86
N THR A 173 3.31 -12.05 4.93
CA THR A 173 3.72 -13.03 5.94
C THR A 173 4.75 -12.44 6.87
N ARG A 174 4.68 -12.79 8.16
CA ARG A 174 5.71 -12.38 9.12
C ARG A 174 7.05 -13.05 8.79
N GLU A 175 8.13 -12.30 9.02
CA GLU A 175 9.51 -12.81 8.99
C GLU A 175 9.94 -13.46 10.30
#